data_AF-A0A2V8E8Z7-F1
#
_entry.id   AF-A0A2V8E8Z7-F1
#
_cell.length_a   1.000
_cell.length_b   1.000
_cell.length_c   1.000
_cell.angle_alpha   90.00
_cell.angle_beta   90.00
_cell.angle_gamma   90.00
#
_symmetry.space_group_name_H-M   'P 1'
#
loop_
_entity.id
_entity.type
_entity.pdbx_description
1 polymer ?
#
loop_
_entity_poly.entity_id
_entity_poly.type
_entity_poly.pdbx_seq_one_letter_code
_entity_poly.pdbx_strand_id
1 'polypeptide(L)'
;MTPADVRVVWRATSTLTTDDLDRALAMLSDDERERHRRFRFPEDARDYVAAHALLRASLSALAGRPSSWRFVRDARGKPALAGGCGPLPSF
;
A
#
# COMPACT_ATOMS: atom_id res chain seq x y z
N MET A 1 30.20 -7.84 3.15
CA MET A 1 28.89 -7.22 3.43
C MET A 1 28.38 -6.71 2.09
N THR A 2 27.40 -7.40 1.46
CA THR A 2 26.76 -6.86 0.25
C THR A 2 26.09 -5.54 0.62
N PRO A 3 26.22 -4.47 -0.17
CA PRO A 3 25.45 -3.26 0.08
C PRO A 3 23.97 -3.63 0.12
N ALA A 4 23.24 -3.07 1.08
CA ALA A 4 21.80 -3.24 1.12
C ALA A 4 21.21 -2.48 -0.08
N ASP A 5 20.54 -3.21 -0.98
CA ASP A 5 19.89 -2.60 -2.13
C ASP A 5 18.64 -1.83 -1.68
N VAL A 6 18.59 -0.53 -2.03
CA VAL A 6 17.43 0.32 -1.76
C VAL A 6 16.70 0.60 -3.07
N ARG A 7 15.43 0.21 -3.15
CA ARG A 7 14.56 0.49 -4.29
C ARG A 7 13.59 1.61 -3.95
N VAL A 8 13.69 2.72 -4.66
CA VAL A 8 12.74 3.84 -4.59
C VAL A 8 11.80 3.78 -5.79
N VAL A 9 10.50 3.76 -5.53
CA VAL A 9 9.46 3.89 -6.55
C VAL A 9 8.52 5.02 -6.18
N TRP A 10 8.04 5.74 -7.17
CA TRP A 10 7.11 6.84 -6.99
C TRP A 10 6.08 6.84 -8.13
N ARG A 11 4.94 7.49 -7.89
CA ARG A 11 3.89 7.67 -8.89
C ARG A 11 3.21 9.01 -8.66
N ALA A 12 3.09 9.83 -9.70
CA ALA A 12 2.25 11.02 -9.65
C ALA A 12 0.77 10.59 -9.65
N THR A 13 0.01 11.05 -8.66
CA THR A 13 -1.40 10.66 -8.50
C THR A 13 -2.32 11.52 -9.36
N SER A 14 -1.95 12.77 -9.60
CA SER A 14 -2.70 13.73 -10.42
C SER A 14 -2.80 13.33 -11.90
N THR A 15 -1.89 12.49 -12.39
CA THR A 15 -1.87 12.04 -13.80
C THR A 15 -2.61 10.73 -14.01
N LEU A 16 -3.19 10.13 -12.96
CA LEU A 16 -3.87 8.84 -13.06
C LEU A 16 -5.24 8.98 -13.71
N THR A 17 -5.47 8.17 -14.72
CA THR A 17 -6.78 8.02 -15.34
C THR A 17 -7.72 7.23 -14.43
N THR A 18 -9.02 7.22 -14.76
CA THR A 18 -9.98 6.37 -14.07
C THR A 18 -9.62 4.88 -14.22
N ASP A 19 -9.19 4.45 -15.41
CA ASP A 19 -8.78 3.06 -15.65
C ASP A 19 -7.54 2.67 -14.83
N ASP A 20 -6.58 3.58 -14.66
CA ASP A 20 -5.44 3.36 -13.77
C ASP A 20 -5.84 3.17 -12.31
N LEU A 21 -6.87 3.88 -11.87
CA LEU A 21 -7.40 3.78 -10.52
C LEU A 21 -8.25 2.55 -10.33
N ASP A 22 -9.02 2.12 -11.33
CA ASP A 22 -9.79 0.88 -11.29
C ASP A 22 -8.84 -0.33 -11.19
N ARG A 23 -7.77 -0.33 -11.99
CA ARG A 23 -6.70 -1.33 -11.90
C ARG A 23 -6.01 -1.29 -10.53
N ALA A 24 -5.74 -0.11 -9.99
CA ALA A 24 -5.16 0.03 -8.65
C ALA A 24 -6.11 -0.48 -7.55
N LEU A 25 -7.40 -0.14 -7.62
CA LEU A 25 -8.44 -0.55 -6.66
C LEU A 25 -8.64 -2.07 -6.68
N ALA A 26 -8.47 -2.71 -7.84
CA ALA A 26 -8.50 -4.17 -7.96
C ALA A 26 -7.37 -4.86 -7.17
N MET A 27 -6.25 -4.17 -6.90
CA MET A 27 -5.14 -4.71 -6.10
C MET A 27 -5.34 -4.61 -4.59
N LEU A 28 -6.19 -3.69 -4.13
CA LEU A 28 -6.45 -3.43 -2.72
C LEU A 28 -7.24 -4.58 -2.08
N SER A 29 -7.05 -4.81 -0.78
CA SER A 29 -7.90 -5.70 0.00
C SER A 29 -9.29 -5.11 0.23
N ASP A 30 -10.23 -5.92 0.69
CA ASP A 30 -11.59 -5.45 0.95
C ASP A 30 -11.64 -4.38 2.06
N ASP A 31 -10.83 -4.52 3.13
CA ASP A 31 -10.68 -3.46 4.16
C ASP A 31 -10.15 -2.15 3.57
N GLU A 32 -9.19 -2.22 2.65
CA GLU A 32 -8.63 -1.03 2.00
C GLU A 32 -9.66 -0.38 1.07
N ARG A 33 -10.44 -1.17 0.33
CA ARG A 33 -11.53 -0.70 -0.53
C ARG A 33 -12.66 -0.06 0.27
N GLU A 34 -13.00 -0.64 1.41
CA GLU A 34 -13.99 -0.09 2.34
C GLU A 34 -13.51 1.26 2.90
N ARG A 35 -12.24 1.37 3.26
CA ARG A 35 -11.66 2.66 3.69
C ARG A 35 -11.64 3.69 2.57
N HIS A 36 -11.29 3.28 1.36
CA HIS A 36 -11.36 4.13 0.18
C HIS A 36 -12.76 4.77 0.02
N ARG A 37 -13.83 3.98 0.21
CA ARG A 37 -15.22 4.45 0.12
C ARG A 37 -15.61 5.47 1.19
N ARG A 38 -14.86 5.58 2.29
CA ARG A 38 -15.14 6.50 3.40
C ARG A 38 -14.51 7.87 3.23
N PHE A 39 -13.67 8.07 2.21
CA PHE A 39 -13.11 9.40 1.93
C PHE A 39 -14.21 10.34 1.46
N ARG A 40 -14.24 11.53 2.05
CA ARG A 40 -15.18 12.60 1.68
C ARG A 40 -14.74 13.33 0.41
N PHE A 41 -13.43 13.47 0.22
CA PHE A 41 -12.84 14.18 -0.91
C PHE A 41 -12.37 13.16 -1.97
N PRO A 42 -12.80 13.29 -3.23
CA PRO A 42 -12.38 12.40 -4.30
C PRO A 42 -10.87 12.37 -4.48
N GLU A 43 -10.18 13.49 -4.31
CA GLU A 43 -8.72 13.61 -4.47
C GLU A 43 -7.99 12.76 -3.43
N ASP A 44 -8.39 12.84 -2.16
CA ASP A 44 -7.83 12.01 -1.08
C ASP A 44 -8.08 10.50 -1.34
N ALA A 45 -9.26 10.17 -1.88
CA ALA A 45 -9.60 8.80 -2.24
C ALA A 45 -8.68 8.27 -3.36
N ARG A 46 -8.40 9.09 -4.38
CA ARG A 46 -7.47 8.76 -5.48
C ARG A 46 -6.05 8.56 -4.95
N ASP A 47 -5.56 9.48 -4.13
CA ASP A 47 -4.22 9.42 -3.54
C ASP A 47 -4.06 8.17 -2.67
N TYR A 48 -5.08 7.86 -1.88
CA TYR A 48 -5.11 6.64 -1.06
C TYR A 48 -4.99 5.38 -1.92
N VAL A 49 -5.80 5.24 -2.97
CA VAL A 49 -5.78 4.07 -3.86
C VAL A 49 -4.43 3.93 -4.56
N ALA A 50 -3.90 5.04 -5.09
CA ALA A 50 -2.63 5.05 -5.78
C ALA A 50 -1.45 4.65 -4.86
N ALA A 51 -1.39 5.22 -3.66
CA ALA A 51 -0.34 4.94 -2.70
C ALA A 51 -0.38 3.49 -2.21
N HIS A 52 -1.57 2.99 -1.87
CA HIS A 52 -1.74 1.61 -1.40
C HIS A 52 -1.46 0.57 -2.49
N ALA A 53 -1.88 0.82 -3.74
CA ALA A 53 -1.54 -0.05 -4.86
C ALA A 53 -0.03 -0.07 -5.14
N LEU A 54 0.64 1.09 -5.09
CA LEU A 54 2.09 1.19 -5.25
C LEU A 54 2.82 0.40 -4.15
N LEU A 55 2.40 0.53 -2.89
CA LEU A 55 2.96 -0.24 -1.77
C LEU A 55 2.85 -1.75 -2.02
N ARG A 56 1.65 -2.24 -2.37
CA ARG A 56 1.41 -3.66 -2.65
C ARG A 56 2.24 -4.15 -3.83
N ALA A 57 2.28 -3.41 -4.94
CA ALA A 57 3.09 -3.75 -6.11
C ALA A 57 4.59 -3.84 -5.76
N SER A 58 5.08 -2.89 -4.96
CA SER A 58 6.49 -2.81 -4.56
C SER A 58 6.90 -4.01 -3.71
N LEU A 59 6.11 -4.31 -2.67
CA LEU A 59 6.36 -5.48 -1.82
C LEU A 59 6.25 -6.78 -2.62
N SER A 60 5.35 -6.82 -3.59
CA SER A 60 5.15 -7.99 -4.44
C SER A 60 6.32 -8.27 -5.36
N ALA A 61 6.88 -7.21 -5.94
CA ALA A 61 8.09 -7.31 -6.74
C ALA A 61 9.30 -7.79 -5.92
N LEU A 62 9.29 -7.57 -4.59
CA LEU A 62 10.36 -8.03 -3.70
C LEU A 62 10.12 -9.44 -3.15
N ALA A 63 8.87 -9.83 -2.87
CA ALA A 63 8.58 -10.99 -2.03
C ALA A 63 7.35 -11.83 -2.44
N GLY A 64 6.70 -11.53 -3.58
CA GLY A 64 5.65 -12.41 -4.14
C GLY A 64 4.26 -11.78 -4.22
N ARG A 65 3.19 -12.51 -3.91
CA ARG A 65 1.84 -12.20 -4.44
C ARG A 65 1.19 -10.94 -3.81
N PRO A 66 0.67 -9.99 -4.60
CA PRO A 66 0.08 -8.74 -4.09
C PRO A 66 -1.21 -8.92 -3.30
N SER A 67 -2.06 -9.89 -3.60
CA SER A 67 -3.35 -10.06 -2.92
C SER A 67 -3.26 -10.74 -1.55
N SER A 68 -2.16 -11.44 -1.25
CA SER A 68 -1.97 -12.14 0.03
C SER A 68 -1.43 -11.24 1.16
N TRP A 69 -0.97 -10.02 0.85
CA TRP A 69 -0.50 -9.10 1.88
C TRP A 69 -1.65 -8.69 2.80
N ARG A 70 -1.46 -8.89 4.10
CA ARG A 70 -2.33 -8.35 5.15
C ARG A 70 -1.60 -7.19 5.81
N PHE A 71 -2.19 -6.01 5.77
CA PHE A 71 -1.66 -4.84 6.45
C PHE A 71 -2.41 -4.60 7.75
N VAL A 72 -1.68 -4.45 8.85
CA VAL A 72 -2.17 -3.87 10.10
C VAL A 72 -1.77 -2.40 10.16
N ARG A 73 -2.44 -1.62 10.99
CA ARG A 73 -2.11 -0.20 11.21
C ARG A 73 -1.78 0.01 12.67
N ASP A 74 -0.79 0.84 12.93
CA ASP A 74 -0.53 1.31 14.29
C ASP A 74 -1.53 2.40 14.70
N ALA A 75 -1.43 2.88 15.95
CA ALA A 75 -2.27 3.95 16.49
C ALA A 75 -2.17 5.28 15.71
N ARG A 76 -1.11 5.46 14.90
CA ARG A 76 -0.88 6.64 14.05
C ARG A 76 -1.30 6.40 12.59
N GLY A 77 -1.88 5.23 12.30
CA GLY A 77 -2.38 4.86 10.99
C GLY A 77 -1.34 4.36 10.00
N LYS A 78 -0.06 4.21 10.41
CA LYS A 78 1.02 3.74 9.55
C LYS A 78 0.82 2.24 9.24
N PRO A 79 0.83 1.83 7.96
CA PRO A 79 0.66 0.43 7.60
C PRO A 79 1.93 -0.38 7.92
N ALA A 80 1.72 -1.59 8.43
CA ALA A 80 2.74 -2.61 8.66
C ALA A 80 2.23 -3.97 8.18
N LEU A 81 3.11 -4.87 7.76
CA LEU A 81 2.71 -6.23 7.38
C LEU A 81 2.33 -7.04 8.62
N ALA A 82 1.15 -7.67 8.60
CA ALA A 82 0.72 -8.60 9.63
C ALA A 82 1.65 -9.83 9.63
N GLY A 83 2.21 -10.18 10.78
CA GLY A 83 3.14 -11.30 10.90
C GLY A 83 4.58 -11.01 10.46
N GLY A 84 4.99 -9.72 10.41
CA GLY A 84 6.39 -9.34 10.19
C GLY A 84 7.35 -9.99 11.20
N CYS A 85 8.56 -10.31 10.74
CA CYS A 85 9.58 -11.08 11.44
C CYS A 85 9.97 -10.46 12.80
N GLY A 86 9.65 -11.19 13.88
CA GLY A 86 10.19 -11.01 15.22
C GLY A 86 9.52 -9.92 16.07
N PRO A 87 9.55 -10.06 17.42
CA PRO A 87 8.97 -9.08 18.32
C PRO A 87 9.61 -7.69 18.12
N LEU A 88 8.81 -6.64 18.26
CA LEU A 88 9.31 -5.27 18.36
C LEU A 88 10.32 -5.20 19.51
N PRO A 89 11.50 -4.59 19.33
CA PRO A 89 12.42 -4.38 20.43
C PRO A 89 11.72 -3.55 21.51
N SER A 90 11.69 -4.06 22.73
CA SER A 90 11.39 -3.27 23.92
C SER A 90 12.55 -2.29 24.12
N PHE A 91 12.26 -1.00 24.07
CA PHE A 91 13.14 0.03 24.61
C PHE A 91 12.96 0.12 26.12
#